data_AF-A0A7D5E112-F1
#
_entry.id   AF-A0A7D5E112-F1
#
_cell.length_a   1.000
_cell.length_b   1.000
_cell.length_c   1.000
_cell.angle_alpha   90.00
_cell.angle_beta   90.00
_cell.angle_gamma   90.00
#
_symmetry.space_group_name_H-M   'P 1'
#
loop_
_entity.id
_entity.type
_entity.pdbx_description
1 polymer ?
#
loop_
_entity_poly.entity_id
_entity_poly.type
_entity_poly.pdbx_seq_one_letter_code
_entity_poly.pdbx_strand_id
1 'polypeptide(L)'
;MSNYVKTELSEPFRTVSVEFDLEDNRIFELGERINAKYEAAYMNGYNWAAFLRAYLSIYRPSLLELLEEDPEVGCYYVTYPLSEKSKEKARELKNIIIYLVENEDEMFNFIGEHIDNIEWD
;
A
#
# COMPACT_ATOMS: atom_id res chain seq x y z
N MET A 1 -14.30 -11.25 -2.97
CA MET A 1 -12.83 -11.33 -3.12
C MET A 1 -12.41 -10.01 -3.72
N SER A 2 -11.53 -9.29 -3.04
CA SER A 2 -10.97 -8.03 -3.52
C SER A 2 -10.01 -8.32 -4.67
N ASN A 3 -10.31 -7.82 -5.87
CA ASN A 3 -9.52 -8.08 -7.08
C ASN A 3 -8.40 -7.04 -7.28
N TYR A 4 -8.46 -5.91 -6.58
CA TYR A 4 -7.51 -4.81 -6.70
C TYR A 4 -6.15 -5.09 -6.04
N VAL A 5 -6.00 -6.13 -5.23
CA VAL A 5 -4.69 -6.47 -4.61
C VAL A 5 -4.39 -7.95 -4.69
N LYS A 6 -3.21 -8.29 -5.20
CA LYS A 6 -2.74 -9.66 -5.39
C LYS A 6 -1.30 -9.83 -4.91
N THR A 7 -0.94 -11.09 -4.69
CA THR A 7 0.43 -11.50 -4.38
C THR A 7 0.90 -12.47 -5.46
N GLU A 8 2.11 -12.32 -5.95
CA GLU A 8 2.67 -13.20 -6.98
C GLU A 8 4.06 -13.71 -6.58
N LEU A 9 4.36 -14.95 -6.97
CA LEU A 9 5.69 -15.54 -6.78
C LEU A 9 6.45 -15.46 -8.09
N SER A 10 7.68 -14.94 -8.04
CA SER A 10 8.60 -14.99 -9.16
C SER A 10 9.83 -15.84 -8.81
N GLU A 11 9.87 -17.06 -9.33
CA GLU A 11 11.04 -17.92 -9.22
C GLU A 11 12.27 -17.36 -9.95
N PRO A 12 12.15 -16.80 -11.19
CA PRO A 12 13.29 -16.23 -11.90
C PRO A 12 13.94 -15.05 -11.17
N PHE A 13 13.13 -14.17 -10.58
CA PHE A 13 13.61 -13.01 -9.82
C PHE A 13 13.84 -13.33 -8.35
N ARG A 14 13.49 -14.55 -7.89
CA ARG A 14 13.58 -14.97 -6.50
C ARG A 14 12.88 -13.99 -5.56
N THR A 15 11.66 -13.58 -5.91
CA THR A 15 10.84 -12.63 -5.13
C THR A 15 9.41 -13.11 -4.91
N VAL A 16 8.75 -12.49 -3.93
CA VAL A 16 7.29 -12.45 -3.81
C VAL A 16 6.86 -10.99 -3.86
N SER A 17 5.89 -10.67 -4.72
CA SER A 17 5.38 -9.31 -4.90
C SER A 17 4.01 -9.11 -4.27
N VAL A 18 3.70 -7.86 -3.95
CA VAL A 18 2.34 -7.39 -3.71
C VAL A 18 2.07 -6.30 -4.74
N GLU A 19 1.00 -6.46 -5.50
CA GLU A 19 0.56 -5.51 -6.52
C GLU A 19 -0.83 -5.02 -6.12
N PHE A 20 -0.94 -3.70 -5.95
CA PHE A 20 -2.18 -3.00 -5.64
C PHE A 20 -2.54 -2.09 -6.81
N ASP A 21 -3.57 -2.51 -7.55
CA ASP A 21 -4.13 -1.87 -8.73
C ASP A 21 -4.95 -0.65 -8.31
N LEU A 22 -4.47 0.52 -8.68
CA LEU A 22 -5.11 1.80 -8.40
C LEU A 22 -6.06 2.23 -9.52
N GLU A 23 -6.05 1.54 -10.66
CA GLU A 23 -6.96 1.78 -11.78
C GLU A 23 -8.31 1.07 -11.58
N ASP A 24 -8.43 0.19 -10.59
CA ASP A 24 -9.73 -0.31 -10.13
C ASP A 24 -10.60 0.87 -9.68
N ASN A 25 -11.81 0.98 -10.25
CA ASN A 25 -12.72 2.11 -10.02
C ASN A 25 -12.95 2.40 -8.53
N ARG A 26 -13.03 1.37 -7.68
CA ARG A 26 -13.26 1.58 -6.24
C ARG A 26 -12.07 2.27 -5.58
N ILE A 27 -10.86 1.90 -6.00
CA ILE A 27 -9.60 2.44 -5.46
C ILE A 27 -9.37 3.85 -5.98
N PHE A 28 -9.62 4.06 -7.27
CA PHE A 28 -9.56 5.38 -7.88
C PHE A 28 -10.53 6.37 -7.20
N GLU A 29 -11.79 5.98 -7.02
CA GLU A 29 -12.79 6.81 -6.35
C GLU A 29 -12.45 7.09 -4.87
N LEU A 30 -11.83 6.13 -4.17
CA LEU A 30 -11.32 6.34 -2.82
C LEU A 30 -10.18 7.37 -2.83
N GLY A 31 -9.22 7.23 -3.75
CA GLY A 31 -8.14 8.18 -3.94
C GLY A 31 -8.64 9.61 -4.18
N GLU A 32 -9.66 9.76 -5.03
CA GLU A 32 -10.30 11.07 -5.30
C GLU A 32 -10.95 11.67 -4.04
N ARG A 33 -11.61 10.85 -3.20
CA ARG A 33 -12.19 11.31 -1.93
C ARG A 33 -11.12 11.73 -0.93
N ILE A 34 -10.00 11.01 -0.87
CA ILE A 34 -8.86 11.36 -0.01
C ILE A 34 -8.24 12.68 -0.47
N ASN A 35 -7.94 12.81 -1.76
CA ASN A 35 -7.37 14.00 -2.36
C ASN A 35 -8.28 15.24 -2.18
N ALA A 36 -9.59 15.08 -2.34
CA ALA A 36 -10.56 16.16 -2.12
C ALA A 36 -10.55 16.71 -0.69
N LYS A 37 -10.15 15.90 0.30
CA LYS A 37 -10.02 16.32 1.69
C LYS A 37 -8.60 16.78 2.05
N TYR A 38 -7.60 16.14 1.47
CA TYR A 38 -6.19 16.36 1.74
C TYR A 38 -5.45 16.52 0.41
N GLU A 39 -5.28 17.78 -0.04
CA GLU A 39 -4.69 18.11 -1.35
C GLU A 39 -3.28 17.51 -1.55
N ALA A 40 -2.51 17.35 -0.47
CA ALA A 40 -1.19 16.72 -0.52
C ALA A 40 -1.24 15.20 -0.77
N ALA A 41 -2.39 14.55 -0.54
CA ALA A 41 -2.57 13.10 -0.67
C ALA A 41 -3.22 12.75 -2.02
N TYR A 42 -2.58 13.14 -3.13
CA TYR A 42 -2.98 12.69 -4.46
C TYR A 42 -2.59 11.21 -4.63
N MET A 43 -3.52 10.29 -4.32
CA MET A 43 -3.28 8.86 -4.10
C MET A 43 -2.91 8.04 -5.37
N ASN A 44 -1.87 8.44 -6.08
CA ASN A 44 -1.13 7.64 -7.05
C ASN A 44 -0.25 6.59 -6.34
N GLY A 45 0.49 5.75 -7.07
CA GLY A 45 1.33 4.72 -6.45
C GLY A 45 2.39 5.24 -5.49
N TYR A 46 3.00 6.40 -5.78
CA TYR A 46 4.01 7.02 -4.91
C TYR A 46 3.40 7.46 -3.58
N ASN A 47 2.24 8.11 -3.62
CA ASN A 47 1.55 8.57 -2.41
C ASN A 47 0.88 7.42 -1.63
N TRP A 48 0.46 6.34 -2.30
CA TRP A 48 0.13 5.09 -1.62
C TRP A 48 1.33 4.46 -0.91
N ALA A 49 2.52 4.49 -1.54
CA ALA A 49 3.74 4.02 -0.90
C ALA A 49 4.10 4.87 0.32
N ALA A 50 4.05 6.20 0.21
CA ALA A 50 4.30 7.12 1.32
C ALA A 50 3.34 6.86 2.50
N PHE A 51 2.04 6.79 2.21
CA PHE A 51 1.01 6.48 3.21
C PHE A 51 1.23 5.12 3.88
N LEU A 52 1.40 4.05 3.09
CA LEU A 52 1.59 2.70 3.62
C LEU A 52 2.89 2.58 4.42
N ARG A 53 3.98 3.21 3.97
CA ARG A 53 5.23 3.25 4.73
C ARG A 53 5.04 3.91 6.09
N ALA A 54 4.38 5.06 6.15
CA ALA A 54 4.07 5.74 7.40
C ALA A 54 3.19 4.88 8.32
N TYR A 55 2.09 4.33 7.79
CA TYR A 55 1.18 3.47 8.54
C TYR A 55 1.88 2.23 9.10
N LEU A 56 2.64 1.51 8.26
CA LEU A 56 3.36 0.32 8.65
C LEU A 56 4.48 0.62 9.65
N SER A 57 5.17 1.76 9.54
CA SER A 57 6.22 2.12 10.49
C SER A 57 5.73 2.20 11.95
N ILE A 58 4.46 2.60 12.14
CA ILE A 58 3.82 2.73 13.44
C ILE A 58 3.24 1.39 13.89
N TYR A 59 2.45 0.74 13.03
CA TYR A 59 1.63 -0.40 13.45
C TYR A 59 2.25 -1.76 13.16
N ARG A 60 3.05 -1.90 12.12
CA ARG A 60 3.62 -3.17 11.62
C ARG A 60 5.03 -2.99 11.03
N PRO A 61 6.02 -2.46 11.79
CA PRO A 61 7.33 -2.14 11.24
C PRO A 61 8.09 -3.36 10.69
N SER A 62 7.79 -4.57 11.19
CA SER A 62 8.35 -5.82 10.66
C SER A 62 8.01 -6.08 9.19
N LEU A 63 6.95 -5.48 8.65
CA LEU A 63 6.61 -5.59 7.23
C LEU A 63 7.49 -4.72 6.34
N LEU A 64 8.16 -3.69 6.88
CA LEU A 64 9.08 -2.85 6.12
C LEU A 64 10.47 -3.50 5.94
N GLU A 65 10.83 -4.45 6.80
CA GLU A 65 12.08 -5.19 6.67
C GLU A 65 12.16 -5.97 5.35
N LEU A 66 13.15 -5.64 4.52
CA LEU A 66 13.40 -6.22 3.19
C LEU A 66 12.28 -5.94 2.16
N LEU A 67 11.43 -4.95 2.42
CA LEU A 67 10.46 -4.46 1.45
C LEU A 67 11.19 -3.55 0.45
N GLU A 68 11.13 -3.89 -0.83
CA GLU A 68 11.59 -3.03 -1.92
C GLU A 68 10.37 -2.46 -2.62
N GLU A 69 10.30 -1.13 -2.70
CA GLU A 69 9.18 -0.40 -3.31
C GLU A 69 9.54 0.04 -4.72
N ASP A 70 8.64 -0.22 -5.67
CA ASP A 70 8.73 0.19 -7.07
C ASP A 70 7.36 0.71 -7.52
N PRO A 71 6.84 1.78 -6.89
CA PRO A 71 5.52 2.30 -7.19
C PRO A 71 5.48 3.00 -8.57
N GLU A 72 4.32 2.92 -9.20
CA GLU A 72 4.00 3.51 -10.49
C GLU A 72 2.69 4.31 -10.37
N VAL A 73 2.43 5.24 -11.29
CA VAL A 73 1.26 6.14 -11.19
C VAL A 73 -0.06 5.38 -10.95
N GLY A 74 -0.28 4.28 -11.65
CA GLY A 74 -1.48 3.44 -11.53
C GLY A 74 -1.35 2.22 -10.61
N CYS A 75 -0.22 2.04 -9.93
CA CYS A 75 0.03 0.82 -9.16
C CYS A 75 0.98 1.04 -7.99
N TYR A 76 0.58 0.60 -6.80
CA TYR A 76 1.55 0.35 -5.72
C TYR A 76 2.11 -1.06 -5.89
N TYR A 77 3.38 -1.15 -6.28
CA TYR A 77 4.08 -2.42 -6.47
C TYR A 77 5.28 -2.52 -5.54
N VAL A 78 5.38 -3.66 -4.85
CA VAL A 78 6.47 -3.93 -3.92
C VAL A 78 6.89 -5.38 -3.99
N THR A 79 8.12 -5.65 -3.57
CA THR A 79 8.66 -7.00 -3.52
C THR A 79 9.37 -7.30 -2.20
N TYR A 80 9.42 -8.58 -1.87
CA TYR A 80 10.31 -9.15 -0.87
C TYR A 80 11.16 -10.26 -1.51
N PRO A 81 12.38 -10.53 -0.98
CA PRO A 81 13.14 -11.72 -1.34
C PRO A 81 12.35 -13.00 -1.05
N LEU A 82 12.44 -14.00 -1.94
CA LEU A 82 11.66 -15.24 -1.83
C LEU A 82 12.09 -16.07 -0.62
N SER A 83 11.18 -16.16 0.37
CA SER A 83 11.28 -17.02 1.55
C SER A 83 9.88 -17.32 2.09
N GLU A 84 9.70 -18.33 2.94
CA GLU A 84 8.40 -18.58 3.59
C GLU A 84 7.96 -17.40 4.47
N LYS A 85 8.89 -16.79 5.21
CA LYS A 85 8.62 -15.57 6.00
C LYS A 85 8.14 -14.43 5.10
N SER A 86 8.76 -14.23 3.95
CA SER A 86 8.36 -13.18 3.01
C SER A 86 6.99 -13.43 2.38
N LYS A 87 6.62 -14.70 2.13
CA LYS A 87 5.27 -15.06 1.67
C LYS A 87 4.22 -14.70 2.71
N GLU A 88 4.53 -14.89 3.99
CA GLU A 88 3.65 -14.46 5.10
C GLU A 88 3.55 -12.93 5.16
N LYS A 89 4.66 -12.21 5.07
CA LYS A 89 4.66 -10.74 5.01
C LYS A 89 3.83 -10.19 3.86
N ALA A 90 3.99 -10.74 2.65
CA ALA A 90 3.22 -10.33 1.48
C ALA A 90 1.71 -10.56 1.66
N ARG A 91 1.31 -11.68 2.27
CA ARG A 91 -0.10 -11.95 2.60
C ARG A 91 -0.63 -10.99 3.67
N GLU A 92 0.16 -10.70 4.69
CA GLU A 92 -0.23 -9.74 5.75
C GLU A 92 -0.38 -8.33 5.17
N LEU A 93 0.58 -7.86 4.38
CA LEU A 93 0.50 -6.56 3.70
C LEU A 93 -0.74 -6.47 2.80
N LYS A 94 -1.00 -7.50 1.99
CA LYS A 94 -2.23 -7.59 1.20
C LYS A 94 -3.48 -7.45 2.08
N ASN A 95 -3.53 -8.15 3.20
CA ASN A 95 -4.69 -8.10 4.11
C ASN A 95 -4.85 -6.71 4.77
N ILE A 96 -3.75 -6.03 5.10
CA ILE A 96 -3.77 -4.66 5.61
C ILE A 96 -4.33 -3.71 4.56
N ILE A 97 -3.88 -3.81 3.30
CA ILE A 97 -4.41 -2.99 2.20
C ILE A 97 -5.91 -3.21 2.04
N ILE A 98 -6.37 -4.47 2.04
CA ILE A 98 -7.80 -4.79 1.98
C ILE A 98 -8.54 -4.15 3.16
N TYR A 99 -8.03 -4.33 4.37
CA TYR A 99 -8.63 -3.79 5.59
C TYR A 99 -8.77 -2.26 5.53
N LEU A 100 -7.72 -1.54 5.13
CA LEU A 100 -7.73 -0.07 5.03
C LEU A 100 -8.76 0.41 3.99
N VAL A 101 -8.83 -0.23 2.82
CA VAL A 101 -9.83 0.08 1.78
C VAL A 101 -11.26 -0.25 2.22
N GLU A 102 -11.45 -1.23 3.12
CA GLU A 102 -12.76 -1.57 3.68
C GLU A 102 -13.14 -0.69 4.89
N ASN A 103 -12.16 -0.01 5.50
CA ASN A 103 -12.32 0.83 6.69
C ASN A 103 -11.76 2.23 6.41
N GLU A 104 -12.34 2.91 5.41
CA GLU A 104 -11.84 4.20 4.91
C GLU A 104 -11.69 5.26 6.02
N ASP A 105 -12.58 5.26 7.03
CA ASP A 105 -12.50 6.17 8.17
C ASP A 105 -11.15 6.07 8.90
N GLU A 106 -10.57 4.87 9.00
CA GLU A 106 -9.25 4.68 9.60
C GLU A 106 -8.15 5.34 8.77
N MET A 107 -8.22 5.21 7.44
CA MET A 107 -7.31 5.92 6.54
C MET A 107 -7.46 7.44 6.69
N PHE A 108 -8.71 7.94 6.69
CA PHE A 108 -8.97 9.38 6.80
C PHE A 108 -8.48 9.95 8.14
N ASN A 109 -8.65 9.21 9.23
CA ASN A 109 -8.18 9.61 10.54
C ASN A 109 -6.65 9.59 10.60
N PHE A 110 -6.02 8.50 10.14
CA PHE A 110 -4.56 8.40 10.11
C PHE A 110 -3.92 9.51 9.28
N ILE A 111 -4.41 9.74 8.05
CA ILE A 111 -3.91 10.82 7.20
C ILE A 111 -4.11 12.17 7.89
N GLY A 112 -5.28 12.42 8.49
CA GLY A 112 -5.53 13.68 9.20
C GLY A 112 -4.60 13.91 10.40
N GLU A 113 -4.28 12.86 11.15
CA GLU A 113 -3.37 12.92 12.32
C GLU A 113 -1.90 13.04 11.91
N HIS A 114 -1.52 12.51 10.74
CA HIS A 114 -0.12 12.39 10.32
C HIS A 114 0.22 13.13 9.03
N ILE A 115 -0.66 13.99 8.50
CA ILE A 115 -0.52 14.60 7.16
C ILE A 115 0.84 15.26 6.94
N ASP A 116 1.33 16.01 7.93
CA ASP A 116 2.60 16.75 7.88
C ASP A 116 3.84 15.85 8.06
N ASN A 117 3.64 14.61 8.52
CA ASN A 117 4.71 13.64 8.79
C ASN A 117 4.84 12.59 7.70
N ILE A 118 3.86 12.49 6.79
CA ILE A 118 3.93 11.60 5.63
C ILE A 118 4.74 12.31 4.55
N GLU A 119 5.77 11.63 4.04
CA GLU A 119 6.62 12.12 2.94
C GLU A 119 5.92 11.92 1.59
N TRP A 120 4.91 12.74 1.32
CA TRP A 120 4.20 12.76 0.03
C TRP A 120 5.13 13.15 -1.14
N ASP A 121 4.80 12.68 -2.35
CA ASP A 121 5.50 12.93 -3.63
C ASP A 121 4.57 13.64 -4.63
#